data_AF-A0A958XNG5-F1
#
_entry.id   AF-A0A958XNG5-F1
#
_cell.length_a   1.000
_cell.length_b   1.000
_cell.length_c   1.000
_cell.angle_alpha   90.00
_cell.angle_beta   90.00
_cell.angle_gamma   90.00
#
_symmetry.space_group_name_H-M   'P 1'
#
loop_
_entity.id
_entity.type
_entity.pdbx_description
1 polymer ?
#
loop_
_entity_poly.entity_id
_entity_poly.type
_entity_poly.pdbx_seq_one_letter_code
_entity_poly.pdbx_strand_id
1 'polypeptide(L)'
;MRYENNIRFAGLLLILFLASGAGLHATDVLERSITVRFNQTPLKEALATIAKEGGFEWSYNANILDGNRRVTLAAEGWSVRETLLFVLGDDYTFKESGEYLILKRQKKNQQKLSGYISDQKTGERMANVTVYDRKTLRSTTTNRHGYYELPVGDHSEIVVSKLAYRDTILQVTSQTPRLVKLDMHIDSLPPPAKPTFEDELTKVAVELEDFFVRSSQKLATLNVRDSLHRRAQLSVLPGIGTNHRMSGSVVNDYSLNVFAGYSRGNRIVEVGGLGNINRENVSGFQAAGLFNIAGDSLHGVQAAGLFNNLGNTTRGAQFAGIYNFTGHTLRGAQFGGIGNYAGFTAAGSWQAAGIMNVAFRGKPGIQMAGIVNHAHQSVFQAAGIANTADTLQGVQAAGIFNRAGLARGVQIGLINYAREIRGVQLGLINLSRQGGYVVLEFSANDVFVTNAAFKSGVPALYTILTAGFDPDSPNNNRFWAYGAGLGARARLARWSGLSFDLIHRHLNEGDHTNHIQEWDQAALALDLNFGKHFSIAGGPTANLFYADPNRFGTATLRERVVSNDRLSNSQNADGWLSAWWGWTAAVRIRF
;
A
#
# COMPACT_ATOMS: atom_id res chain seq x y z
N MET A 1 -41.17 -26.33 -55.28
CA MET A 1 -40.37 -25.33 -56.03
C MET A 1 -39.77 -24.20 -55.18
N ARG A 2 -40.38 -23.71 -54.08
CA ARG A 2 -39.77 -22.65 -53.24
C ARG A 2 -38.66 -23.10 -52.27
N TYR A 3 -38.62 -24.38 -51.89
CA TYR A 3 -37.64 -24.90 -50.92
C TYR A 3 -36.26 -25.22 -51.57
N GLU A 4 -36.25 -25.67 -52.83
CA GLU A 4 -35.00 -25.96 -53.56
C GLU A 4 -34.22 -24.71 -53.98
N ASN A 5 -34.92 -23.59 -54.22
CA ASN A 5 -34.26 -22.33 -54.56
C ASN A 5 -33.53 -21.70 -53.35
N ASN A 6 -34.03 -21.90 -52.12
CA ASN A 6 -33.37 -21.36 -50.92
C ASN A 6 -32.09 -22.11 -50.56
N ILE A 7 -32.03 -23.42 -50.80
CA ILE A 7 -30.79 -24.22 -50.59
C ILE A 7 -29.73 -23.86 -51.63
N ARG A 8 -30.12 -23.61 -52.88
CA ARG A 8 -29.20 -23.13 -53.92
C ARG A 8 -28.69 -21.71 -53.66
N PHE A 9 -29.54 -20.81 -53.12
CA PHE A 9 -29.15 -19.45 -52.77
C PHE A 9 -28.24 -19.39 -51.53
N ALA A 10 -28.52 -20.22 -50.51
CA ALA A 10 -27.66 -20.35 -49.33
C ALA A 10 -26.31 -21.01 -49.66
N GLY A 11 -26.29 -21.99 -50.57
CA GLY A 11 -25.06 -22.58 -51.09
C GLY A 11 -24.20 -21.58 -51.88
N LEU A 12 -24.82 -20.72 -52.69
CA LEU A 12 -24.11 -19.67 -53.43
C LEU A 12 -23.54 -18.59 -52.51
N LEU A 13 -24.27 -18.20 -51.46
CA LEU A 13 -23.78 -17.27 -50.43
C LEU A 13 -22.64 -17.87 -49.59
N LEU A 14 -22.68 -19.16 -49.29
CA LEU A 14 -21.59 -19.85 -48.58
C LEU A 14 -20.33 -19.96 -49.45
N ILE A 15 -20.47 -20.19 -50.77
CA ILE A 15 -19.34 -20.19 -51.72
C ILE A 15 -18.77 -18.79 -51.91
N LEU A 16 -19.60 -17.73 -51.96
CA LEU A 16 -19.12 -16.34 -51.99
C LEU A 16 -18.46 -15.90 -50.67
N PHE A 17 -18.91 -16.41 -49.53
CA PHE A 17 -18.30 -16.14 -48.22
C PHE A 17 -16.99 -16.92 -48.02
N LEU A 18 -16.88 -18.13 -48.58
CA LEU A 18 -15.64 -18.91 -48.60
C LEU A 18 -14.63 -18.37 -49.64
N ALA A 19 -15.11 -17.77 -50.74
CA ALA A 19 -14.25 -17.13 -51.75
C ALA A 19 -13.73 -15.74 -51.34
N SER A 20 -14.38 -15.08 -50.37
CA SER A 20 -13.92 -13.79 -49.82
C SER A 20 -12.95 -13.94 -48.64
N GLY A 21 -12.68 -15.17 -48.19
CA GLY A 21 -11.68 -15.49 -47.15
C GLY A 21 -10.23 -15.52 -47.63
N ALA A 22 -9.97 -15.43 -48.94
CA ALA A 22 -8.63 -15.28 -49.49
C ALA A 22 -8.23 -13.79 -49.60
N GLY A 23 -8.38 -13.06 -48.50
CA GLY A 23 -7.52 -11.90 -48.29
C GLY A 23 -6.11 -12.45 -48.14
N LEU A 24 -5.37 -12.55 -49.26
CA LEU A 24 -3.91 -12.64 -49.24
C LEU A 24 -3.45 -11.52 -48.33
N HIS A 25 -3.10 -11.83 -47.09
CA HIS A 25 -2.28 -10.95 -46.29
C HIS A 25 -1.04 -10.72 -47.14
N ALA A 26 -0.92 -9.53 -47.73
CA ALA A 26 0.26 -9.17 -48.48
C ALA A 26 1.44 -9.34 -47.52
N THR A 27 2.20 -10.42 -47.73
CA THR A 27 3.45 -10.67 -47.02
C THR A 27 4.34 -9.48 -47.34
N ASP A 28 4.92 -8.88 -46.29
CA ASP A 28 5.85 -7.75 -46.43
C ASP A 28 6.85 -8.08 -47.53
N VAL A 29 7.07 -7.14 -48.45
CA VAL A 29 7.88 -7.37 -49.66
C VAL A 29 9.23 -7.98 -49.29
N LEU A 30 9.82 -7.49 -48.21
CA LEU A 30 11.12 -7.90 -47.72
C LEU A 30 11.17 -9.33 -47.17
N GLU A 31 10.03 -9.92 -46.83
CA GLU A 31 9.94 -11.24 -46.18
C GLU A 31 9.41 -12.32 -47.13
N ARG A 32 9.09 -11.98 -48.38
CA ARG A 32 8.71 -12.95 -49.42
C ARG A 32 9.90 -13.85 -49.76
N SER A 33 9.65 -15.14 -49.86
CA SER A 33 10.64 -16.14 -50.22
C SER A 33 10.83 -16.15 -51.75
N ILE A 34 12.08 -16.09 -52.20
CA ILE A 34 12.46 -16.10 -53.62
C ILE A 34 13.53 -17.15 -53.88
N THR A 35 13.57 -17.64 -55.12
CA THR A 35 14.61 -18.55 -55.60
C THR A 35 15.29 -17.94 -56.81
N VAL A 36 16.57 -17.58 -56.64
CA VAL A 36 17.37 -16.91 -57.68
C VAL A 36 18.75 -17.53 -57.79
N ARG A 37 19.29 -17.60 -59.01
CA ARG A 37 20.64 -18.08 -59.27
C ARG A 37 21.36 -17.11 -60.21
N PHE A 38 22.40 -16.48 -59.69
CA PHE A 38 23.28 -15.55 -60.38
C PHE A 38 24.67 -16.16 -60.51
N ASN A 39 25.25 -16.06 -61.70
CA ASN A 39 26.62 -16.48 -61.97
C ASN A 39 27.30 -15.37 -62.76
N GLN A 40 28.16 -14.59 -62.10
CA GLN A 40 28.83 -13.43 -62.69
C GLN A 40 27.86 -12.39 -63.33
N THR A 41 26.62 -12.33 -62.81
CA THR A 41 25.55 -11.49 -63.34
C THR A 41 25.76 -10.02 -62.93
N PRO A 42 25.58 -9.03 -63.83
CA PRO A 42 25.64 -7.61 -63.47
C PRO A 42 24.62 -7.27 -62.36
N LEU A 43 25.03 -6.46 -61.37
CA LEU A 43 24.21 -6.08 -60.22
C LEU A 43 22.85 -5.50 -60.65
N LYS A 44 22.82 -4.70 -61.71
CA LYS A 44 21.58 -4.11 -62.23
C LYS A 44 20.58 -5.18 -62.67
N GLU A 45 21.05 -6.22 -63.35
CA GLU A 45 20.22 -7.35 -63.79
C GLU A 45 19.80 -8.21 -62.61
N ALA A 46 20.72 -8.49 -61.68
CA ALA A 46 20.41 -9.25 -60.46
C ALA A 46 19.32 -8.55 -59.62
N LEU A 47 19.39 -7.22 -59.45
CA LEU A 47 18.36 -6.45 -58.74
C LEU A 47 17.01 -6.46 -59.46
N ALA A 48 17.00 -6.45 -60.80
CA ALA A 48 15.76 -6.56 -61.59
C ALA A 48 15.12 -7.95 -61.45
N THR A 49 15.92 -9.03 -61.46
CA THR A 49 15.42 -10.38 -61.19
C THR A 49 14.87 -10.50 -59.77
N ILE A 50 15.53 -9.94 -58.77
CA ILE A 50 15.04 -9.95 -57.37
C ILE A 50 13.72 -9.18 -57.24
N ALA A 51 13.58 -8.03 -57.89
CA ALA A 51 12.34 -7.25 -57.93
C ALA A 51 11.18 -8.04 -58.55
N LYS A 52 11.45 -8.70 -59.68
CA LYS A 52 10.46 -9.54 -60.37
C LYS A 52 10.01 -10.72 -59.51
N GLU A 53 10.94 -11.52 -59.02
CA GLU A 53 10.61 -12.70 -58.20
C GLU A 53 10.01 -12.31 -56.84
N GLY A 54 10.41 -11.17 -56.28
CA GLY A 54 9.86 -10.62 -55.03
C GLY A 54 8.54 -9.87 -55.20
N GLY A 55 8.09 -9.61 -56.43
CA GLY A 55 6.86 -8.87 -56.73
C GLY A 55 6.84 -7.44 -56.21
N PHE A 56 7.91 -6.66 -56.47
CA PHE A 56 8.03 -5.27 -56.06
C PHE A 56 8.79 -4.43 -57.09
N GLU A 57 8.69 -3.11 -56.96
CA GLU A 57 9.37 -2.15 -57.82
C GLU A 57 10.48 -1.38 -57.09
N TRP A 58 11.53 -1.01 -57.81
CA TRP A 58 12.63 -0.25 -57.23
C TRP A 58 12.40 1.26 -57.32
N SER A 59 12.79 1.99 -56.26
CA SER A 59 12.91 3.45 -56.30
C SER A 59 14.31 3.87 -55.83
N TYR A 60 15.15 4.33 -56.75
CA TYR A 60 16.50 4.78 -56.43
C TYR A 60 17.10 5.73 -57.47
N ASN A 61 18.14 6.44 -57.07
CA ASN A 61 18.96 7.23 -58.00
C ASN A 61 19.96 6.31 -58.70
N ALA A 62 19.92 6.19 -60.03
CA ALA A 62 20.82 5.27 -60.76
C ALA A 62 22.32 5.49 -60.47
N ASN A 63 22.72 6.72 -60.13
CA ASN A 63 24.12 7.08 -59.87
C ASN A 63 24.64 6.55 -58.53
N ILE A 64 23.80 5.98 -57.66
CA ILE A 64 24.26 5.39 -56.40
C ILE A 64 24.81 3.98 -56.58
N LEU A 65 24.50 3.28 -57.67
CA LEU A 65 24.89 1.88 -57.90
C LEU A 65 26.02 1.75 -58.92
N ASP A 66 26.99 0.88 -58.64
CA ASP A 66 27.85 0.31 -59.67
C ASP A 66 27.12 -0.86 -60.34
N GLY A 67 26.35 -0.55 -61.39
CA GLY A 67 25.50 -1.52 -62.10
C GLY A 67 26.27 -2.65 -62.79
N ASN A 68 27.57 -2.46 -63.05
CA ASN A 68 28.43 -3.44 -63.72
C ASN A 68 29.13 -4.38 -62.75
N ARG A 69 29.07 -4.11 -61.43
CA ARG A 69 29.58 -5.01 -60.40
C ARG A 69 28.93 -6.39 -60.59
N ARG A 70 29.76 -7.42 -60.75
CA ARG A 70 29.28 -8.79 -60.96
C ARG A 70 28.99 -9.45 -59.63
N VAL A 71 27.88 -10.18 -59.56
CA VAL A 71 27.43 -10.88 -58.36
C VAL A 71 27.17 -12.35 -58.71
N THR A 72 27.58 -13.24 -57.81
CA THR A 72 27.35 -14.68 -57.91
C THR A 72 26.66 -15.12 -56.64
N LEU A 73 25.48 -15.74 -56.76
CA LEU A 73 24.65 -16.17 -55.64
C LEU A 73 23.69 -17.26 -56.11
N ALA A 74 23.60 -18.38 -55.39
CA ALA A 74 22.49 -19.31 -55.52
C ALA A 74 21.69 -19.23 -54.21
N ALA A 75 20.50 -18.66 -54.27
CA ALA A 75 19.61 -18.49 -53.13
C ALA A 75 18.32 -19.24 -53.43
N GLU A 76 18.07 -20.32 -52.67
CA GLU A 76 16.86 -21.13 -52.78
C GLU A 76 16.03 -20.91 -51.53
N GLY A 77 14.83 -20.33 -51.70
CA GLY A 77 13.91 -20.05 -50.61
C GLY A 77 14.34 -18.95 -49.63
N TRP A 78 15.31 -18.11 -50.00
CA TRP A 78 15.76 -16.97 -49.17
C TRP A 78 14.71 -15.86 -49.19
N SER A 79 14.65 -15.05 -48.14
CA SER A 79 13.81 -13.85 -48.21
C SER A 79 14.40 -12.84 -49.18
N VAL A 80 13.54 -11.98 -49.74
CA VAL A 80 13.96 -10.80 -50.51
C VAL A 80 15.02 -10.02 -49.72
N ARG A 81 14.82 -9.80 -48.42
CA ARG A 81 15.79 -9.10 -47.55
C ARG A 81 17.14 -9.79 -47.49
N GLU A 82 17.19 -11.11 -47.25
CA GLU A 82 18.44 -11.87 -47.18
C GLU A 82 19.22 -11.76 -48.48
N THR A 83 18.53 -11.94 -49.60
CA THR A 83 19.09 -11.83 -50.95
C THR A 83 19.65 -10.43 -51.21
N LEU A 84 18.91 -9.39 -50.82
CA LEU A 84 19.34 -8.01 -50.97
C LEU A 84 20.53 -7.64 -50.08
N LEU A 85 20.56 -8.07 -48.82
CA LEU A 85 21.70 -7.82 -47.93
C LEU A 85 22.99 -8.46 -48.47
N PHE A 86 22.90 -9.68 -49.03
CA PHE A 86 24.04 -10.34 -49.65
C PHE A 86 24.49 -9.63 -50.93
N VAL A 87 23.54 -9.33 -51.83
CA VAL A 87 23.86 -8.77 -53.14
C VAL A 87 24.37 -7.34 -53.02
N LEU A 88 23.76 -6.50 -52.17
CA LEU A 88 24.12 -5.09 -52.02
C LEU A 88 25.30 -4.84 -51.08
N GLY A 89 25.52 -5.69 -50.07
CA GLY A 89 26.56 -5.49 -49.06
C GLY A 89 26.28 -4.30 -48.11
N ASP A 90 27.34 -3.81 -47.46
CA ASP A 90 27.23 -2.82 -46.37
C ASP A 90 27.07 -1.37 -46.84
N ASP A 91 27.40 -1.09 -48.10
CA ASP A 91 27.36 0.27 -48.65
C ASP A 91 25.94 0.80 -48.87
N TYR A 92 24.93 -0.05 -48.75
CA TYR A 92 23.54 0.27 -49.09
C TYR A 92 22.54 -0.13 -48.00
N THR A 93 21.42 0.59 -48.00
CA THR A 93 20.25 0.34 -47.17
C THR A 93 19.00 0.48 -48.01
N PHE A 94 17.98 -0.31 -47.70
CA PHE A 94 16.71 -0.29 -48.41
C PHE A 94 15.54 -0.19 -47.43
N LYS A 95 14.46 0.46 -47.86
CA LYS A 95 13.25 0.64 -47.05
C LYS A 95 12.01 0.37 -47.90
N GLU A 96 11.08 -0.39 -47.34
CA GLU A 96 9.79 -0.68 -47.96
C GLU A 96 8.83 0.52 -47.89
N SER A 97 8.09 0.75 -48.97
CA SER A 97 7.09 1.82 -49.12
C SER A 97 5.98 1.35 -50.07
N GLY A 98 5.02 0.60 -49.55
CA GLY A 98 3.97 -0.03 -50.36
C GLY A 98 4.57 -1.10 -51.28
N GLU A 99 4.31 -1.02 -52.58
CA GLU A 99 4.87 -1.94 -53.57
C GLU A 99 6.31 -1.59 -54.00
N TYR A 100 6.90 -0.53 -53.43
CA TYR A 100 8.24 -0.08 -53.77
C TYR A 100 9.26 -0.39 -52.67
N LEU A 101 10.48 -0.79 -53.08
CA LEU A 101 11.68 -0.74 -52.23
C LEU A 101 12.54 0.46 -52.61
N ILE A 102 12.81 1.33 -51.64
CA ILE A 102 13.63 2.53 -51.80
C ILE A 102 15.08 2.20 -51.43
N LEU A 103 16.02 2.29 -52.37
CA LEU A 103 17.45 2.03 -52.13
C LEU A 103 18.22 3.34 -51.90
N LYS A 104 19.07 3.36 -50.88
CA LYS A 104 19.92 4.50 -50.51
C LYS A 104 21.33 4.03 -50.18
N ARG A 105 22.33 4.85 -50.50
CA ARG A 105 23.72 4.64 -50.06
C ARG A 105 23.85 4.99 -48.58
N GLN A 106 24.49 4.13 -47.78
CA GLN A 106 24.75 4.41 -46.37
C GLN A 106 25.87 5.45 -46.20
N LYS A 107 25.72 6.33 -45.21
CA LYS A 107 26.81 7.19 -44.74
C LYS A 107 27.70 6.35 -43.81
N LYS A 108 29.03 6.41 -44.00
CA LYS A 108 30.08 5.49 -43.51
C LYS A 108 30.25 5.33 -41.97
N ASN A 109 29.30 5.73 -41.12
CA ASN A 109 29.55 5.93 -39.69
C ASN A 109 28.80 5.01 -38.71
N GLN A 110 28.02 4.01 -39.14
CA GLN A 110 27.39 3.07 -38.20
C GLN A 110 27.32 1.65 -38.76
N GLN A 111 28.21 0.78 -38.28
CA GLN A 111 28.05 -0.67 -38.45
C GLN A 111 26.73 -1.10 -37.79
N LYS A 112 25.98 -1.95 -38.47
CA LYS A 112 24.72 -2.50 -37.97
C LYS A 112 24.79 -4.02 -38.01
N LEU A 113 24.37 -4.64 -36.93
CA LEU A 113 24.08 -6.07 -36.90
C LEU A 113 22.60 -6.26 -37.21
N SER A 114 22.31 -7.17 -38.13
CA SER A 114 20.97 -7.53 -38.54
C SER A 114 20.84 -9.04 -38.66
N GLY A 115 19.63 -9.56 -38.63
CA GLY A 115 19.48 -11.01 -38.66
C GLY A 115 18.08 -11.48 -38.40
N TYR A 116 17.94 -12.80 -38.36
CA TYR A 116 16.71 -13.47 -37.98
C TYR A 116 16.97 -14.36 -36.79
N ILE A 117 15.98 -14.42 -35.89
CA ILE A 117 16.00 -15.32 -34.74
C ILE A 117 14.94 -16.41 -34.95
N SER A 118 15.34 -17.65 -34.73
CA SER A 118 14.50 -18.84 -34.89
C SER A 118 14.50 -19.70 -33.62
N ASP A 119 13.46 -20.49 -33.44
CA ASP A 119 13.42 -21.56 -32.44
C ASP A 119 14.25 -22.74 -32.98
N GLN A 120 15.20 -23.23 -32.19
CA GLN A 120 16.09 -24.31 -32.67
C GLN A 120 15.35 -25.63 -32.93
N LYS A 121 14.29 -25.92 -32.19
CA LYS A 121 13.54 -27.18 -32.25
C LYS A 121 12.54 -27.17 -33.40
N THR A 122 11.83 -26.08 -33.61
CA THR A 122 10.79 -25.99 -34.65
C THR A 122 11.31 -25.35 -35.95
N GLY A 123 12.43 -24.61 -35.89
CA GLY A 123 12.96 -23.81 -37.00
C GLY A 123 12.15 -22.54 -37.28
N GLU A 124 11.03 -22.32 -36.58
CA GLU A 124 10.13 -21.21 -36.83
C GLU A 124 10.74 -19.86 -36.43
N ARG A 125 10.46 -18.83 -37.23
CA ARG A 125 10.92 -17.46 -36.96
C ARG A 125 10.23 -16.90 -35.73
N MET A 126 11.02 -16.28 -34.84
CA MET A 126 10.55 -15.85 -33.52
C MET A 126 10.34 -14.34 -33.44
N ALA A 127 9.09 -13.93 -33.34
CA ALA A 127 8.72 -12.56 -33.02
C ALA A 127 8.95 -12.20 -31.55
N ASN A 128 9.04 -10.90 -31.24
CA ASN A 128 9.13 -10.38 -29.87
C ASN A 128 10.34 -10.92 -29.07
N VAL A 129 11.48 -11.12 -29.73
CA VAL A 129 12.76 -11.46 -29.09
C VAL A 129 13.54 -10.16 -28.88
N THR A 130 14.15 -10.00 -27.70
CA THR A 130 14.95 -8.82 -27.39
C THR A 130 16.40 -9.05 -27.74
N VAL A 131 16.97 -8.17 -28.57
CA VAL A 131 18.38 -8.18 -28.96
C VAL A 131 19.02 -6.89 -28.47
N TYR A 132 20.09 -7.00 -27.69
CA TYR A 132 20.71 -5.83 -27.07
C TYR A 132 22.23 -5.95 -26.94
N ASP A 133 22.91 -4.82 -26.98
CA ASP A 133 24.34 -4.73 -26.64
C ASP A 133 24.48 -4.56 -25.12
N ARG A 134 25.15 -5.51 -24.47
CA ARG A 134 25.35 -5.54 -23.02
C ARG A 134 26.13 -4.33 -22.50
N LYS A 135 27.06 -3.79 -23.31
CA LYS A 135 27.93 -2.67 -22.93
C LYS A 135 27.29 -1.32 -23.15
N THR A 136 26.44 -1.16 -24.16
CA THR A 136 25.81 0.14 -24.48
C THR A 136 24.32 0.22 -24.11
N LEU A 137 23.69 -0.92 -23.78
CA LEU A 137 22.26 -1.06 -23.50
C LEU A 137 21.33 -0.61 -24.65
N ARG A 138 21.88 -0.41 -25.85
CA ARG A 138 21.09 -0.25 -27.07
C ARG A 138 20.40 -1.56 -27.35
N SER A 139 19.09 -1.51 -27.61
CA SER A 139 18.28 -2.70 -27.85
C SER A 139 17.24 -2.50 -28.94
N THR A 140 16.84 -3.62 -29.53
CA THR A 140 15.78 -3.75 -30.51
C THR A 140 14.95 -5.00 -30.19
N THR A 141 13.78 -5.11 -30.81
CA THR A 141 12.91 -6.28 -30.69
C THR A 141 12.64 -6.84 -32.08
N THR A 142 12.67 -8.16 -32.23
CA THR A 142 12.35 -8.78 -33.53
C THR A 142 10.93 -8.49 -33.96
N ASN A 143 10.74 -8.28 -35.27
CA ASN A 143 9.42 -8.10 -35.87
C ASN A 143 8.62 -9.43 -35.92
N ARG A 144 7.41 -9.40 -36.48
CA ARG A 144 6.54 -10.59 -36.64
C ARG A 144 7.17 -11.75 -37.43
N HIS A 145 8.19 -11.47 -38.23
CA HIS A 145 8.92 -12.44 -39.05
C HIS A 145 10.30 -12.80 -38.45
N GLY A 146 10.57 -12.40 -37.21
CA GLY A 146 11.80 -12.71 -36.50
C GLY A 146 13.03 -11.88 -36.89
N TYR A 147 12.87 -10.85 -37.72
CA TYR A 147 13.97 -9.97 -38.15
C TYR A 147 14.31 -8.91 -37.09
N TYR A 148 15.60 -8.68 -36.85
CA TYR A 148 16.12 -7.61 -36.01
C TYR A 148 17.19 -6.78 -36.72
N GLU A 149 17.38 -5.54 -36.27
CA GLU A 149 18.48 -4.66 -36.68
C GLU A 149 18.90 -3.78 -35.50
N LEU A 150 20.20 -3.77 -35.19
CA LEU A 150 20.79 -3.10 -34.04
C LEU A 150 22.13 -2.44 -34.44
N PRO A 151 22.34 -1.14 -34.18
CA PRO A 151 23.66 -0.51 -34.37
C PRO A 151 24.70 -1.08 -33.40
N VAL A 152 25.89 -1.44 -33.89
CA VAL A 152 26.98 -2.09 -33.12
C VAL A 152 28.33 -1.44 -33.41
N GLY A 153 29.35 -1.75 -32.59
CA GLY A 153 30.76 -1.43 -32.86
C GLY A 153 31.67 -2.65 -32.74
N ASP A 154 32.97 -2.49 -33.04
CA ASP A 154 33.98 -3.57 -33.18
C ASP A 154 34.20 -4.45 -31.92
N HIS A 155 33.56 -4.13 -30.79
CA HIS A 155 33.66 -4.87 -29.52
C HIS A 155 32.31 -4.96 -28.78
N SER A 156 31.19 -4.85 -29.50
CA SER A 156 29.85 -5.01 -28.94
C SER A 156 29.60 -6.46 -28.52
N GLU A 157 29.01 -6.65 -27.34
CA GLU A 157 28.60 -7.96 -26.85
C GLU A 157 27.07 -8.04 -26.96
N ILE A 158 26.59 -8.77 -27.97
CA ILE A 158 25.18 -8.84 -28.31
C ILE A 158 24.54 -10.02 -27.59
N VAL A 159 23.48 -9.75 -26.86
CA VAL A 159 22.70 -10.77 -26.15
C VAL A 159 21.31 -10.83 -26.76
N VAL A 160 20.87 -12.06 -27.04
CA VAL A 160 19.54 -12.38 -27.52
C VAL A 160 18.79 -13.07 -26.40
N SER A 161 17.62 -12.55 -26.05
CA SER A 161 16.87 -12.97 -24.87
C SER A 161 15.37 -13.02 -25.15
N LYS A 162 14.70 -14.07 -24.65
CA LYS A 162 13.25 -14.26 -24.72
C LYS A 162 12.75 -15.03 -23.50
N LEU A 163 11.58 -14.64 -22.99
CA LEU A 163 10.93 -15.36 -21.90
C LEU A 163 10.76 -16.86 -22.25
N ALA A 164 11.17 -17.74 -21.32
CA ALA A 164 11.16 -19.20 -21.46
C ALA A 164 12.18 -19.77 -22.46
N TYR A 165 13.22 -19.00 -22.79
CA TYR A 165 14.36 -19.44 -23.57
C TYR A 165 15.67 -19.08 -22.84
N ARG A 166 16.74 -19.83 -23.12
CA ARG A 166 18.10 -19.53 -22.67
C ARG A 166 18.66 -18.38 -23.49
N ASP A 167 19.37 -17.48 -22.81
CA ASP A 167 20.03 -16.35 -23.46
C ASP A 167 21.18 -16.82 -24.35
N THR A 168 21.32 -16.21 -25.54
CA THR A 168 22.41 -16.46 -26.49
C THR A 168 23.31 -15.23 -26.57
N ILE A 169 24.62 -15.40 -26.45
CA ILE A 169 25.61 -14.30 -26.48
C ILE A 169 26.45 -14.40 -27.76
N LEU A 170 26.61 -13.28 -28.46
CA LEU A 170 27.44 -13.11 -29.65
C LEU A 170 28.42 -11.96 -29.44
N GLN A 171 29.72 -12.24 -29.53
CA GLN A 171 30.76 -11.21 -29.55
C GLN A 171 30.96 -10.70 -30.98
N VAL A 172 30.77 -9.39 -31.20
CA VAL A 172 30.97 -8.76 -32.51
C VAL A 172 32.44 -8.39 -32.66
N THR A 173 33.03 -8.79 -33.78
CA THR A 173 34.38 -8.43 -34.22
C THR A 173 34.32 -7.83 -35.62
N SER A 174 35.40 -7.25 -36.11
CA SER A 174 35.46 -6.72 -37.48
C SER A 174 35.29 -7.79 -38.58
N GLN A 175 35.32 -9.08 -38.23
CA GLN A 175 35.03 -10.21 -39.13
C GLN A 175 33.58 -10.71 -39.05
N THR A 176 32.78 -10.22 -38.09
CA THR A 176 31.39 -10.64 -37.93
C THR A 176 30.54 -10.09 -39.10
N PRO A 177 29.83 -10.94 -39.83
CA PRO A 177 29.02 -10.47 -40.96
C PRO A 177 27.83 -9.63 -40.49
N ARG A 178 27.37 -8.71 -41.33
CA ARG A 178 26.19 -7.86 -41.06
C ARG A 178 24.91 -8.66 -40.82
N LEU A 179 24.75 -9.83 -41.46
CA LEU A 179 23.60 -10.71 -41.30
C LEU A 179 24.00 -11.94 -40.49
N VAL A 180 23.43 -12.12 -39.29
CA VAL A 180 23.67 -13.29 -38.43
C VAL A 180 22.35 -13.95 -38.04
N LYS A 181 22.20 -15.23 -38.37
CA LYS A 181 21.09 -16.08 -37.92
C LYS A 181 21.43 -16.68 -36.56
N LEU A 182 20.51 -16.60 -35.62
CA LEU A 182 20.69 -17.11 -34.25
C LEU A 182 19.50 -17.97 -33.86
N ASP A 183 19.79 -19.11 -33.24
CA ASP A 183 18.77 -20.04 -32.73
C ASP A 183 18.71 -19.98 -31.20
N MET A 184 17.50 -20.02 -30.64
CA MET A 184 17.28 -20.04 -29.18
C MET A 184 16.81 -21.40 -28.68
N HIS A 185 17.18 -21.71 -27.43
CA HIS A 185 16.88 -22.98 -26.76
C HIS A 185 15.83 -22.76 -25.66
N ILE A 186 14.87 -23.66 -25.51
CA ILE A 186 13.80 -23.56 -24.50
C ILE A 186 14.38 -23.69 -23.08
N ASP A 187 13.86 -22.91 -22.15
CA ASP A 187 14.15 -22.98 -20.71
C ASP A 187 12.88 -22.93 -19.85
N SER A 188 12.89 -23.63 -18.72
CA SER A 188 11.71 -23.76 -17.85
C SER A 188 11.37 -22.46 -17.10
N LEU A 189 10.08 -22.24 -16.87
CA LEU A 189 9.52 -21.03 -16.23
C LEU A 189 9.25 -21.29 -14.73
N PRO A 190 9.53 -20.33 -13.83
CA PRO A 190 8.88 -20.29 -12.52
C PRO A 190 7.41 -19.85 -12.65
N PRO A 191 6.52 -20.30 -11.75
CA PRO A 191 5.10 -19.95 -11.82
C PRO A 191 4.85 -18.47 -11.47
N PRO A 192 3.89 -17.81 -12.13
CA PRO A 192 3.52 -16.44 -11.79
C PRO A 192 2.81 -16.39 -10.43
N ALA A 193 3.20 -15.42 -9.60
CA ALA A 193 2.50 -15.12 -8.36
C ALA A 193 1.13 -14.49 -8.66
N LYS A 194 0.11 -14.85 -7.88
CA LYS A 194 -1.27 -14.38 -8.05
C LYS A 194 -1.51 -13.11 -7.22
N PRO A 195 -2.21 -12.10 -7.74
CA PRO A 195 -2.56 -10.92 -6.98
C PRO A 195 -3.73 -11.19 -6.01
N THR A 196 -3.77 -10.39 -4.94
CA THR A 196 -4.82 -10.38 -3.90
C THR A 196 -5.23 -8.94 -3.59
N PHE A 197 -6.20 -8.76 -2.67
CA PHE A 197 -6.83 -7.52 -2.14
C PHE A 197 -5.96 -6.24 -1.96
N GLU A 198 -4.63 -6.33 -2.10
CA GLU A 198 -3.71 -5.22 -2.38
C GLU A 198 -4.12 -4.39 -3.62
N ASP A 199 -4.81 -5.02 -4.58
CA ASP A 199 -5.15 -4.50 -5.91
C ASP A 199 -5.83 -3.12 -5.94
N GLU A 200 -6.57 -2.69 -4.90
CA GLU A 200 -7.19 -1.36 -4.87
C GLU A 200 -6.21 -0.22 -4.55
N LEU A 201 -5.21 -0.44 -3.69
CA LEU A 201 -4.17 0.55 -3.36
C LEU A 201 -2.99 0.48 -4.32
N THR A 202 -2.70 -0.71 -4.86
CA THR A 202 -1.77 -0.85 -6.00
C THR A 202 -2.38 -0.34 -7.30
N LYS A 203 -3.71 -0.18 -7.44
CA LYS A 203 -4.33 0.34 -8.67
C LYS A 203 -3.69 1.64 -9.15
N VAL A 204 -3.47 2.61 -8.26
CA VAL A 204 -2.81 3.88 -8.61
C VAL A 204 -1.36 3.66 -9.03
N ALA A 205 -0.64 2.76 -8.36
CA ALA A 205 0.73 2.42 -8.72
C ALA A 205 0.81 1.70 -10.08
N VAL A 206 -0.11 0.78 -10.35
CA VAL A 206 -0.24 0.03 -11.60
C VAL A 206 -0.64 0.97 -12.75
N GLU A 207 -1.60 1.87 -12.54
CA GLU A 207 -2.01 2.87 -13.54
C GLU A 207 -0.86 3.82 -13.89
N LEU A 208 -0.05 4.24 -12.90
CA LEU A 208 1.14 5.07 -13.14
C LEU A 208 2.26 4.29 -13.84
N GLU A 209 2.48 3.03 -13.48
CA GLU A 209 3.39 2.15 -14.22
C GLU A 209 2.94 2.02 -15.68
N ASP A 210 1.66 1.76 -15.92
CA ASP A 210 1.10 1.60 -17.26
C ASP A 210 1.16 2.90 -18.08
N PHE A 211 0.93 4.05 -17.45
CA PHE A 211 1.02 5.37 -18.09
C PHE A 211 2.46 5.70 -18.51
N PHE A 212 3.44 5.46 -17.63
CA PHE A 212 4.84 5.84 -17.88
C PHE A 212 5.63 4.80 -18.68
N VAL A 213 5.29 3.50 -18.60
CA VAL A 213 6.04 2.40 -19.22
C VAL A 213 5.40 1.96 -20.54
N ARG A 214 6.08 2.24 -21.67
CA ARG A 214 5.61 1.85 -23.02
C ARG A 214 5.71 0.33 -23.26
N SER A 215 4.84 -0.20 -24.12
CA SER A 215 4.76 -1.63 -24.49
C SER A 215 6.09 -2.27 -24.92
N SER A 216 6.91 -1.56 -25.73
CA SER A 216 8.20 -2.07 -26.19
C SER A 216 9.23 -2.29 -25.07
N GLN A 217 9.14 -1.54 -23.96
CA GLN A 217 9.97 -1.77 -22.79
C GLN A 217 9.47 -2.96 -21.98
N LYS A 218 8.15 -3.11 -21.81
CA LYS A 218 7.57 -4.28 -21.13
C LYS A 218 8.03 -5.59 -21.75
N LEU A 219 8.14 -5.66 -23.08
CA LEU A 219 8.68 -6.84 -23.78
C LEU A 219 10.15 -7.09 -23.46
N ALA A 220 11.01 -6.05 -23.51
CA ALA A 220 12.43 -6.19 -23.15
C ALA A 220 12.61 -6.65 -21.69
N THR A 221 11.81 -6.07 -20.80
CA THR A 221 11.75 -6.38 -19.38
C THR A 221 11.32 -7.83 -19.09
N LEU A 222 10.36 -8.36 -19.86
CA LEU A 222 9.90 -9.76 -19.74
C LEU A 222 10.94 -10.74 -20.27
N ASN A 223 11.62 -10.36 -21.35
CA ASN A 223 12.59 -11.21 -22.01
C ASN A 223 13.89 -11.30 -21.22
N VAL A 224 14.43 -10.15 -20.78
CA VAL A 224 15.76 -10.05 -20.18
C VAL A 224 15.68 -10.29 -18.68
N ARG A 225 16.02 -11.52 -18.28
CA ARG A 225 16.01 -11.97 -16.87
C ARG A 225 17.26 -11.59 -16.09
N ASP A 226 18.38 -11.37 -16.78
CA ASP A 226 19.66 -11.08 -16.14
C ASP A 226 19.64 -9.72 -15.42
N SER A 227 20.38 -9.58 -14.32
CA SER A 227 20.49 -8.31 -13.60
C SER A 227 21.65 -7.51 -14.16
N LEU A 228 21.36 -6.53 -15.01
CA LEU A 228 22.38 -5.63 -15.53
C LEU A 228 22.73 -4.59 -14.46
N HIS A 229 24.00 -4.23 -14.33
CA HIS A 229 24.44 -3.25 -13.32
C HIS A 229 25.01 -1.99 -13.96
N ARG A 230 24.65 -0.84 -13.39
CA ARG A 230 25.22 0.46 -13.75
C ARG A 230 25.55 1.30 -12.52
N ARG A 231 26.69 2.00 -12.58
CA ARG A 231 27.05 2.96 -11.54
C ARG A 231 26.10 4.17 -11.54
N ALA A 232 25.77 4.73 -12.70
CA ALA A 232 24.92 5.92 -12.76
C ALA A 232 23.89 5.83 -13.89
N GLN A 233 22.68 6.33 -13.61
CA GLN A 233 21.60 6.55 -14.57
C GLN A 233 21.22 8.02 -14.60
N LEU A 234 21.05 8.55 -15.81
CA LEU A 234 20.30 9.78 -16.05
C LEU A 234 19.13 9.44 -16.98
N SER A 235 17.91 9.72 -16.55
CA SER A 235 16.70 9.50 -17.35
C SER A 235 15.81 10.73 -17.36
N VAL A 236 15.12 10.97 -18.48
CA VAL A 236 14.10 12.01 -18.59
C VAL A 236 12.73 11.39 -18.34
N LEU A 237 12.46 10.28 -19.03
CA LEU A 237 11.29 9.44 -18.92
C LEU A 237 11.71 7.98 -19.09
N PRO A 238 10.86 6.99 -18.71
CA PRO A 238 11.15 5.60 -18.99
C PRO A 238 11.46 5.38 -20.47
N GLY A 239 12.60 4.74 -20.73
CA GLY A 239 13.07 4.45 -22.09
C GLY A 239 13.90 5.56 -22.73
N ILE A 240 13.91 6.77 -22.16
CA ILE A 240 14.65 7.94 -22.62
C ILE A 240 15.69 8.31 -21.56
N GLY A 241 16.88 7.73 -21.69
CA GLY A 241 17.98 7.94 -20.76
C GLY A 241 19.20 7.08 -21.10
N THR A 242 20.18 7.06 -20.20
CA THR A 242 21.44 6.30 -20.36
C THR A 242 21.23 4.78 -20.47
N ASN A 243 20.14 4.26 -19.90
CA ASN A 243 19.80 2.83 -19.92
C ASN A 243 18.81 2.45 -21.03
N HIS A 244 18.36 3.42 -21.84
CA HIS A 244 17.44 3.22 -22.95
C HIS A 244 16.22 2.33 -22.56
N ARG A 245 15.78 1.46 -23.49
CA ARG A 245 14.65 0.55 -23.28
C ARG A 245 14.95 -0.59 -22.31
N MET A 246 16.21 -0.77 -21.91
CA MET A 246 16.67 -1.82 -21.00
C MET A 246 16.58 -1.41 -19.52
N SER A 247 16.20 -0.17 -19.24
CA SER A 247 16.05 0.40 -17.89
C SER A 247 15.38 -0.56 -16.89
N GLY A 248 14.27 -1.22 -17.28
CA GLY A 248 13.55 -2.19 -16.43
C GLY A 248 14.30 -3.47 -16.03
N SER A 249 15.47 -3.73 -16.60
CA SER A 249 16.35 -4.86 -16.25
C SER A 249 17.68 -4.41 -15.61
N VAL A 250 17.86 -3.11 -15.39
CA VAL A 250 19.10 -2.53 -14.84
C VAL A 250 18.92 -2.13 -13.37
N VAL A 251 19.88 -2.54 -12.55
CA VAL A 251 20.08 -2.06 -11.17
C VAL A 251 21.11 -0.93 -11.19
N ASN A 252 20.75 0.22 -10.62
CA ASN A 252 21.63 1.39 -10.56
C ASN A 252 22.21 1.60 -9.14
N ASP A 253 23.40 2.17 -9.02
CA ASP A 253 23.87 2.73 -7.74
C ASP A 253 23.30 4.13 -7.51
N TYR A 254 23.45 4.99 -8.52
CA TYR A 254 22.95 6.36 -8.53
C TYR A 254 21.96 6.55 -9.69
N SER A 255 20.79 7.11 -9.42
CA SER A 255 19.74 7.33 -10.42
C SER A 255 19.18 8.75 -10.30
N LEU A 256 19.28 9.53 -11.38
CA LEU A 256 18.66 10.84 -11.49
C LEU A 256 17.62 10.82 -12.61
N ASN A 257 16.37 11.08 -12.25
CA ASN A 257 15.23 11.02 -13.17
C ASN A 257 14.56 12.40 -13.23
N VAL A 258 14.62 13.08 -14.39
CA VAL A 258 14.10 14.46 -14.53
C VAL A 258 12.60 14.51 -14.31
N PHE A 259 11.83 13.60 -14.91
CA PHE A 259 10.40 13.47 -14.64
C PHE A 259 10.09 12.13 -13.97
N ALA A 260 10.30 11.02 -14.67
CA ALA A 260 9.98 9.70 -14.16
C ALA A 260 11.08 8.68 -14.46
N GLY A 261 11.49 7.94 -13.44
CA GLY A 261 12.44 6.84 -13.55
C GLY A 261 11.77 5.48 -13.62
N TYR A 262 12.28 4.60 -14.46
CA TYR A 262 11.97 3.17 -14.41
C TYR A 262 13.27 2.40 -14.29
N SER A 263 13.37 1.47 -13.34
CA SER A 263 14.53 0.58 -13.21
C SER A 263 14.16 -0.78 -12.63
N ARG A 264 15.09 -1.74 -12.67
CA ARG A 264 14.93 -2.98 -11.91
C ARG A 264 15.05 -2.71 -10.41
N GLY A 265 16.05 -1.92 -10.01
CA GLY A 265 16.29 -1.55 -8.62
C GLY A 265 17.33 -0.44 -8.49
N ASN A 266 17.50 0.07 -7.27
CA ASN A 266 18.50 1.09 -6.95
C ASN A 266 19.21 0.79 -5.62
N ARG A 267 20.52 1.04 -5.52
CA ARG A 267 21.31 0.63 -4.33
C ARG A 267 21.74 1.73 -3.38
N ILE A 268 21.99 2.95 -3.88
CA ILE A 268 22.57 4.02 -3.07
C ILE A 268 21.66 5.25 -3.04
N VAL A 269 21.46 5.93 -4.17
CA VAL A 269 20.63 7.14 -4.25
C VAL A 269 19.77 7.13 -5.51
N GLU A 270 18.48 7.40 -5.37
CA GLU A 270 17.59 7.68 -6.48
C GLU A 270 16.76 8.94 -6.23
N VAL A 271 16.77 9.86 -7.20
CA VAL A 271 16.02 11.11 -7.13
C VAL A 271 15.19 11.28 -8.40
N GLY A 272 13.88 11.49 -8.25
CA GLY A 272 12.93 11.69 -9.34
C GLY A 272 12.21 13.04 -9.24
N GLY A 273 12.07 13.76 -10.35
CA GLY A 273 11.32 15.02 -10.36
C GLY A 273 9.83 14.81 -10.04
N LEU A 274 9.16 13.87 -10.72
CA LEU A 274 7.79 13.45 -10.42
C LEU A 274 7.77 12.12 -9.68
N GLY A 275 8.46 11.09 -10.19
CA GLY A 275 8.37 9.77 -9.58
C GLY A 275 9.46 8.77 -9.96
N ASN A 276 9.59 7.74 -9.14
CA ASN A 276 10.48 6.60 -9.39
C ASN A 276 9.69 5.30 -9.34
N ILE A 277 9.96 4.40 -10.29
CA ILE A 277 9.33 3.08 -10.38
C ILE A 277 10.43 2.04 -10.47
N ASN A 278 10.55 1.20 -9.44
CA ASN A 278 11.48 0.09 -9.38
C ASN A 278 10.69 -1.21 -9.35
N ARG A 279 11.08 -2.17 -10.19
CA ARG A 279 10.40 -3.46 -10.22
C ARG A 279 10.72 -4.35 -9.02
N GLU A 280 11.89 -4.19 -8.44
CA GLU A 280 12.40 -5.01 -7.35
C GLU A 280 12.83 -4.12 -6.17
N ASN A 281 14.10 -4.25 -5.76
CA ASN A 281 14.60 -3.75 -4.50
C ASN A 281 15.20 -2.34 -4.61
N VAL A 282 14.92 -1.52 -3.60
CA VAL A 282 15.54 -0.22 -3.38
C VAL A 282 16.34 -0.27 -2.08
N SER A 283 17.60 0.16 -2.13
CA SER A 283 18.46 0.34 -0.97
C SER A 283 19.01 1.75 -0.93
N GLY A 284 19.37 2.22 0.27
CA GLY A 284 19.89 3.57 0.48
C GLY A 284 18.79 4.61 0.54
N PHE A 285 18.88 5.67 -0.26
CA PHE A 285 17.96 6.79 -0.25
C PHE A 285 17.20 6.90 -1.57
N GLN A 286 15.88 7.05 -1.50
CA GLN A 286 15.05 7.32 -2.66
C GLN A 286 14.11 8.49 -2.38
N ALA A 287 14.07 9.47 -3.29
CA ALA A 287 13.19 10.61 -3.18
C ALA A 287 12.50 10.94 -4.51
N ALA A 288 11.25 11.40 -4.43
CA ALA A 288 10.51 11.89 -5.58
C ALA A 288 9.60 13.08 -5.24
N GLY A 289 9.33 13.93 -6.23
CA GLY A 289 8.39 15.04 -6.06
C GLY A 289 6.96 14.58 -5.74
N LEU A 290 6.48 13.49 -6.36
CA LEU A 290 5.11 12.99 -6.16
C LEU A 290 5.08 11.56 -5.60
N PHE A 291 5.77 10.61 -6.23
CA PHE A 291 5.59 9.19 -5.85
C PHE A 291 6.85 8.34 -5.97
N ASN A 292 6.96 7.32 -5.11
CA ASN A 292 7.87 6.20 -5.32
C ASN A 292 7.11 4.88 -5.31
N ILE A 293 7.41 4.01 -6.26
CA ILE A 293 6.85 2.66 -6.39
C ILE A 293 8.01 1.68 -6.41
N ALA A 294 7.98 0.68 -5.54
CA ALA A 294 8.94 -0.42 -5.55
C ALA A 294 8.21 -1.77 -5.44
N GLY A 295 8.44 -2.66 -6.40
CA GLY A 295 7.71 -3.93 -6.50
C GLY A 295 8.10 -4.97 -5.45
N ASP A 296 9.28 -4.86 -4.84
CA ASP A 296 9.74 -5.79 -3.80
C ASP A 296 10.04 -5.05 -2.49
N SER A 297 11.30 -4.95 -2.07
CA SER A 297 11.66 -4.50 -0.71
C SER A 297 12.49 -3.21 -0.69
N LEU A 298 12.31 -2.43 0.37
CA LEU A 298 13.06 -1.21 0.69
C LEU A 298 14.04 -1.50 1.83
N HIS A 299 15.31 -1.15 1.66
CA HIS A 299 16.35 -1.16 2.70
C HIS A 299 16.97 0.22 2.83
N GLY A 300 16.32 1.11 3.59
CA GLY A 300 16.78 2.50 3.75
C GLY A 300 15.65 3.50 3.91
N VAL A 301 15.76 4.66 3.27
CA VAL A 301 14.81 5.78 3.40
C VAL A 301 14.15 6.07 2.06
N GLN A 302 12.83 6.22 2.07
CA GLN A 302 12.03 6.58 0.90
C GLN A 302 11.15 7.80 1.21
N ALA A 303 11.16 8.81 0.34
CA ALA A 303 10.44 10.07 0.54
C ALA A 303 9.70 10.51 -0.72
N ALA A 304 8.43 10.87 -0.60
CA ALA A 304 7.62 11.33 -1.72
C ALA A 304 6.68 12.46 -1.31
N GLY A 305 6.39 13.40 -2.22
CA GLY A 305 5.41 14.46 -1.92
C GLY A 305 3.99 13.93 -1.71
N LEU A 306 3.57 12.88 -2.42
CA LEU A 306 2.24 12.28 -2.27
C LEU A 306 2.32 10.90 -1.61
N PHE A 307 2.97 9.91 -2.22
CA PHE A 307 2.91 8.55 -1.70
C PHE A 307 4.13 7.68 -1.97
N ASN A 308 4.30 6.69 -1.11
CA ASN A 308 5.23 5.58 -1.31
C ASN A 308 4.45 4.26 -1.34
N ASN A 309 4.63 3.46 -2.39
CA ASN A 309 3.97 2.17 -2.56
C ASN A 309 5.00 1.06 -2.69
N LEU A 310 5.05 0.16 -1.71
CA LEU A 310 5.99 -0.95 -1.66
C LEU A 310 5.24 -2.29 -1.65
N GLY A 311 5.55 -3.17 -2.61
CA GLY A 311 4.88 -4.45 -2.77
C GLY A 311 5.17 -5.45 -1.64
N ASN A 312 6.37 -5.43 -1.04
CA ASN A 312 6.77 -6.45 -0.08
C ASN A 312 7.22 -5.88 1.28
N THR A 313 8.54 -5.73 1.50
CA THR A 313 9.10 -5.52 2.83
C THR A 313 9.83 -4.19 2.97
N THR A 314 9.41 -3.35 3.90
CA THR A 314 10.12 -2.13 4.32
C THR A 314 11.05 -2.45 5.49
N ARG A 315 12.35 -2.24 5.30
CA ARG A 315 13.37 -2.17 6.36
C ARG A 315 13.97 -0.76 6.38
N GLY A 316 13.40 0.12 7.18
CA GLY A 316 13.83 1.52 7.27
C GLY A 316 12.66 2.49 7.43
N ALA A 317 12.71 3.65 6.77
CA ALA A 317 11.73 4.72 6.98
C ALA A 317 11.09 5.20 5.67
N GLN A 318 9.78 5.44 5.70
CA GLN A 318 9.03 6.03 4.58
C GLN A 318 8.36 7.34 5.01
N PHE A 319 8.43 8.35 4.15
CA PHE A 319 7.84 9.68 4.35
C PHE A 319 6.99 10.08 3.15
N ALA A 320 5.73 10.42 3.38
CA ALA A 320 4.79 10.79 2.32
C ALA A 320 3.84 11.91 2.76
N GLY A 321 3.51 12.83 1.86
CA GLY A 321 2.52 13.88 2.16
C GLY A 321 1.09 13.33 2.29
N ILE A 322 0.76 12.21 1.63
CA ILE A 322 -0.54 11.55 1.74
C ILE A 322 -0.40 10.20 2.44
N TYR A 323 0.23 9.20 1.80
CA TYR A 323 0.26 7.86 2.37
C TYR A 323 1.52 7.04 2.11
N ASN A 324 1.81 6.11 3.02
CA ASN A 324 2.80 5.05 2.83
C ASN A 324 2.11 3.69 2.87
N PHE A 325 2.44 2.82 1.91
CA PHE A 325 1.92 1.46 1.80
C PHE A 325 3.07 0.46 1.78
N THR A 326 2.95 -0.59 2.58
CA THR A 326 3.83 -1.78 2.57
C THR A 326 2.94 -3.03 2.54
N GLY A 327 2.96 -3.77 1.44
CA GLY A 327 2.09 -4.93 1.20
C GLY A 327 2.26 -6.03 2.24
N HIS A 328 3.51 -6.36 2.59
CA HIS A 328 3.82 -7.45 3.53
C HIS A 328 4.37 -6.97 4.87
N THR A 329 5.67 -6.69 4.95
CA THR A 329 6.37 -6.56 6.24
C THR A 329 6.95 -5.17 6.43
N LEU A 330 6.50 -4.47 7.48
CA LEU A 330 7.10 -3.23 7.95
C LEU A 330 8.01 -3.49 9.15
N ARG A 331 9.31 -3.23 8.99
CA ARG A 331 10.35 -3.16 10.03
C ARG A 331 11.00 -1.79 10.00
N GLY A 332 10.47 -0.87 10.79
CA GLY A 332 10.97 0.51 10.86
C GLY A 332 9.81 1.49 11.03
N ALA A 333 9.79 2.56 10.26
CA ALA A 333 8.86 3.67 10.46
C ALA A 333 8.13 4.13 9.18
N GLN A 334 6.87 4.55 9.33
CA GLN A 334 6.11 5.23 8.28
C GLN A 334 5.51 6.53 8.81
N PHE A 335 5.69 7.61 8.06
CA PHE A 335 5.18 8.94 8.36
C PHE A 335 4.39 9.47 7.16
N GLY A 336 3.06 9.56 7.31
CA GLY A 336 2.14 9.93 6.24
C GLY A 336 1.28 11.11 6.65
N GLY A 337 1.00 12.07 5.76
CA GLY A 337 0.10 13.17 6.12
C GLY A 337 -1.34 12.71 6.39
N ILE A 338 -1.85 11.74 5.63
CA ILE A 338 -3.18 11.15 5.81
C ILE A 338 -3.08 9.79 6.50
N GLY A 339 -2.30 8.84 5.94
CA GLY A 339 -2.27 7.51 6.54
C GLY A 339 -1.13 6.60 6.18
N ASN A 340 -0.96 5.56 6.99
CA ASN A 340 0.04 4.52 6.80
C ASN A 340 -0.60 3.13 6.84
N TYR A 341 -0.11 2.23 6.00
CA TYR A 341 -0.63 0.88 5.86
C TYR A 341 0.50 -0.16 5.87
N ALA A 342 0.34 -1.19 6.71
CA ALA A 342 1.15 -2.40 6.72
C ALA A 342 0.26 -3.65 6.65
N GLY A 343 0.39 -4.45 5.59
CA GLY A 343 -0.55 -5.52 5.28
C GLY A 343 -0.40 -6.82 6.09
N PHE A 344 0.82 -7.22 6.48
CA PHE A 344 1.02 -8.54 7.10
C PHE A 344 1.84 -8.57 8.38
N THR A 345 2.94 -7.83 8.48
CA THR A 345 3.76 -7.87 9.70
C THR A 345 4.32 -6.49 10.00
N ALA A 346 3.88 -5.91 11.11
CA ALA A 346 4.33 -4.61 11.59
C ALA A 346 5.13 -4.74 12.90
N ALA A 347 5.98 -5.77 13.04
CA ALA A 347 6.61 -6.11 14.32
C ALA A 347 7.59 -5.01 14.79
N GLY A 348 7.26 -4.34 15.91
CA GLY A 348 8.07 -3.27 16.48
C GLY A 348 8.11 -2.00 15.64
N SER A 349 7.24 -1.86 14.64
CA SER A 349 7.24 -0.71 13.74
C SER A 349 6.59 0.53 14.36
N TRP A 350 6.92 1.69 13.80
CA TRP A 350 6.39 2.99 14.18
C TRP A 350 5.54 3.54 13.04
N GLN A 351 4.33 3.99 13.32
CA GLN A 351 3.46 4.60 12.33
C GLN A 351 2.88 5.89 12.90
N ALA A 352 3.02 6.99 12.17
CA ALA A 352 2.44 8.27 12.55
C ALA A 352 1.77 8.94 11.35
N ALA A 353 0.51 9.37 11.53
CA ALA A 353 -0.25 10.03 10.47
C ALA A 353 -1.27 11.04 10.97
N GLY A 354 -1.69 11.96 10.10
CA GLY A 354 -2.71 12.95 10.44
C GLY A 354 -4.11 12.35 10.63
N ILE A 355 -4.46 11.29 9.91
CA ILE A 355 -5.80 10.68 9.99
C ILE A 355 -5.75 9.25 10.53
N MET A 356 -5.01 8.34 9.89
CA MET A 356 -5.09 6.92 10.27
C MET A 356 -3.81 6.11 10.11
N ASN A 357 -3.61 5.13 10.99
CA ASN A 357 -2.64 4.06 10.79
C ASN A 357 -3.31 2.69 10.86
N VAL A 358 -2.93 1.80 9.94
CA VAL A 358 -3.45 0.44 9.86
C VAL A 358 -2.31 -0.57 9.82
N ALA A 359 -2.39 -1.55 10.72
CA ALA A 359 -1.53 -2.74 10.73
C ALA A 359 -2.41 -4.00 10.77
N PHE A 360 -2.73 -4.53 9.59
CA PHE A 360 -3.68 -5.64 9.44
C PHE A 360 -3.28 -6.88 10.23
N ARG A 361 -1.98 -7.17 10.27
CA ARG A 361 -1.39 -8.25 11.06
C ARG A 361 -0.06 -7.79 11.68
N GLY A 362 0.31 -8.43 12.78
CA GLY A 362 1.52 -8.12 13.55
C GLY A 362 1.28 -7.18 14.73
N LYS A 363 2.39 -6.65 15.26
CA LYS A 363 2.44 -5.90 16.53
C LYS A 363 3.28 -4.63 16.38
N PRO A 364 2.70 -3.51 15.89
CA PRO A 364 3.36 -2.22 15.93
C PRO A 364 3.85 -1.89 17.34
N GLY A 365 5.02 -1.27 17.42
CA GLY A 365 5.51 -0.70 18.66
C GLY A 365 4.69 0.54 19.02
N ILE A 366 4.57 1.48 18.06
CA ILE A 366 3.93 2.77 18.26
C ILE A 366 3.01 3.07 17.06
N GLN A 367 1.77 3.45 17.33
CA GLN A 367 0.86 4.04 16.35
C GLN A 367 0.27 5.35 16.88
N MET A 368 0.42 6.44 16.11
CA MET A 368 -0.08 7.77 16.46
C MET A 368 -0.89 8.36 15.30
N ALA A 369 -2.16 8.65 15.52
CA ALA A 369 -3.05 9.19 14.50
C ALA A 369 -3.84 10.39 15.02
N GLY A 370 -4.23 11.34 14.15
CA GLY A 370 -5.19 12.37 14.55
C GLY A 370 -6.59 11.81 14.78
N ILE A 371 -7.01 10.76 14.05
CA ILE A 371 -8.37 10.23 14.13
C ILE A 371 -8.40 8.77 14.61
N VAL A 372 -7.82 7.82 13.86
CA VAL A 372 -7.98 6.38 14.16
C VAL A 372 -6.68 5.57 14.04
N ASN A 373 -6.44 4.66 14.97
CA ASN A 373 -5.50 3.55 14.76
C ASN A 373 -6.21 2.19 14.78
N HIS A 374 -5.73 1.28 13.93
CA HIS A 374 -6.12 -0.12 13.89
C HIS A 374 -4.89 -1.03 13.86
N ALA A 375 -4.86 -2.05 14.72
CA ALA A 375 -3.84 -3.10 14.66
C ALA A 375 -4.36 -4.44 15.18
N HIS A 376 -3.85 -5.56 14.66
CA HIS A 376 -4.13 -6.87 15.26
C HIS A 376 -3.57 -6.97 16.69
N GLN A 377 -2.30 -6.62 16.89
CA GLN A 377 -1.70 -6.46 18.22
C GLN A 377 -1.13 -5.06 18.40
N SER A 378 -1.14 -4.52 19.61
CA SER A 378 -0.58 -3.19 19.89
C SER A 378 0.21 -3.17 21.19
N VAL A 379 1.29 -2.36 21.22
CA VAL A 379 1.98 -1.97 22.46
C VAL A 379 1.55 -0.55 22.86
N PHE A 380 1.72 0.42 21.97
CA PHE A 380 1.30 1.80 22.20
C PHE A 380 0.47 2.33 21.03
N GLN A 381 -0.74 2.80 21.32
CA GLN A 381 -1.66 3.41 20.37
C GLN A 381 -2.19 4.73 20.93
N ALA A 382 -2.10 5.81 20.16
CA ALA A 382 -2.65 7.12 20.51
C ALA A 382 -3.44 7.72 19.34
N ALA A 383 -4.70 8.09 19.56
CA ALA A 383 -5.57 8.69 18.55
C ALA A 383 -6.47 9.79 19.12
N GLY A 384 -6.89 10.76 18.30
CA GLY A 384 -7.85 11.77 18.74
C GLY A 384 -9.24 11.17 19.00
N ILE A 385 -9.70 10.22 18.16
CA ILE A 385 -11.05 9.67 18.26
C ILE A 385 -11.04 8.23 18.75
N ALA A 386 -10.40 7.31 18.02
CA ALA A 386 -10.52 5.89 18.36
C ALA A 386 -9.27 5.05 18.11
N ASN A 387 -9.05 4.08 18.99
CA ASN A 387 -8.09 3.00 18.76
C ASN A 387 -8.80 1.65 18.82
N THR A 388 -8.38 0.74 17.94
CA THR A 388 -8.88 -0.63 17.92
C THR A 388 -7.73 -1.64 17.84
N ALA A 389 -7.81 -2.66 18.69
CA ALA A 389 -6.89 -3.79 18.63
C ALA A 389 -7.57 -5.13 18.98
N ASP A 390 -7.08 -6.25 18.44
CA ASP A 390 -7.52 -7.56 18.93
C ASP A 390 -6.81 -7.90 20.24
N THR A 391 -5.52 -7.58 20.35
CA THR A 391 -4.75 -7.73 21.59
C THR A 391 -3.92 -6.49 21.90
N LEU A 392 -4.19 -5.86 23.04
CA LEU A 392 -3.38 -4.79 23.60
C LEU A 392 -2.39 -5.37 24.64
N GLN A 393 -1.11 -5.02 24.53
CA GLN A 393 -0.03 -5.33 25.48
C GLN A 393 0.74 -4.06 25.80
N GLY A 394 0.08 -3.11 26.47
CA GLY A 394 0.65 -1.80 26.79
C GLY A 394 -0.44 -0.74 26.96
N VAL A 395 -0.33 0.39 26.25
CA VAL A 395 -1.19 1.57 26.42
C VAL A 395 -2.00 1.85 25.16
N GLN A 396 -3.28 2.14 25.35
CA GLN A 396 -4.19 2.57 24.30
C GLN A 396 -4.91 3.85 24.74
N ALA A 397 -4.63 4.98 24.09
CA ALA A 397 -5.13 6.29 24.47
C ALA A 397 -5.93 6.95 23.34
N ALA A 398 -7.21 7.18 23.54
CA ALA A 398 -8.10 7.84 22.57
C ALA A 398 -8.94 8.91 23.25
N GLY A 399 -9.27 10.00 22.55
CA GLY A 399 -10.20 11.00 23.10
C GLY A 399 -11.58 10.40 23.38
N ILE A 400 -12.14 9.63 22.44
CA ILE A 400 -13.51 9.10 22.57
C ILE A 400 -13.51 7.64 22.99
N PHE A 401 -12.89 6.75 22.21
CA PHE A 401 -13.14 5.31 22.38
C PHE A 401 -11.93 4.41 22.14
N ASN A 402 -11.72 3.46 23.05
CA ASN A 402 -10.76 2.37 22.86
C ASN A 402 -11.47 1.01 22.85
N ARG A 403 -11.10 0.15 21.91
CA ARG A 403 -11.52 -1.26 21.89
C ARG A 403 -10.37 -2.22 21.81
N ALA A 404 -10.45 -3.24 22.65
CA ALA A 404 -9.57 -4.40 22.65
C ALA A 404 -10.36 -5.72 22.68
N GLY A 405 -9.87 -6.77 22.03
CA GLY A 405 -10.30 -8.13 22.33
C GLY A 405 -9.76 -8.56 23.71
N LEU A 406 -8.45 -8.64 23.83
CA LEU A 406 -7.72 -8.87 25.08
C LEU A 406 -6.89 -7.64 25.42
N ALA A 407 -7.14 -7.00 26.56
CA ALA A 407 -6.36 -5.86 27.03
C ALA A 407 -5.47 -6.25 28.20
N ARG A 408 -4.14 -6.27 27.98
CA ARG A 408 -3.11 -6.41 29.00
C ARG A 408 -2.38 -5.09 29.16
N GLY A 409 -2.91 -4.19 29.99
CA GLY A 409 -2.34 -2.87 30.21
C GLY A 409 -3.39 -1.79 30.46
N VAL A 410 -3.17 -0.58 29.94
CA VAL A 410 -3.98 0.60 30.26
C VAL A 410 -4.76 1.08 29.04
N GLN A 411 -6.05 1.32 29.21
CA GLN A 411 -6.89 2.04 28.22
C GLN A 411 -7.30 3.39 28.79
N ILE A 412 -7.15 4.47 28.02
CA ILE A 412 -7.47 5.85 28.41
C ILE A 412 -8.36 6.47 27.35
N GLY A 413 -9.59 6.84 27.70
CA GLY A 413 -10.53 7.51 26.81
C GLY A 413 -11.92 7.58 27.41
N LEU A 414 -12.82 8.38 26.84
CA LEU A 414 -14.17 8.52 27.41
C LEU A 414 -14.90 7.17 27.54
N ILE A 415 -14.72 6.28 26.56
CA ILE A 415 -15.32 4.94 26.53
C ILE A 415 -14.23 3.90 26.28
N ASN A 416 -14.05 2.97 27.22
CA ASN A 416 -13.12 1.85 27.07
C ASN A 416 -13.89 0.53 27.03
N TYR A 417 -13.61 -0.30 26.03
CA TYR A 417 -14.20 -1.62 25.90
C TYR A 417 -13.12 -2.69 25.72
N ALA A 418 -13.22 -3.77 26.50
CA ALA A 418 -12.41 -4.96 26.31
C ALA A 418 -13.23 -6.24 26.48
N ARG A 419 -13.08 -7.24 25.60
CA ARG A 419 -13.73 -8.55 25.86
C ARG A 419 -13.12 -9.22 27.11
N GLU A 420 -11.81 -9.17 27.28
CA GLU A 420 -11.09 -9.56 28.51
C GLU A 420 -10.10 -8.46 28.90
N ILE A 421 -10.11 -8.04 30.17
CA ILE A 421 -9.19 -7.05 30.72
C ILE A 421 -8.29 -7.65 31.81
N ARG A 422 -6.98 -7.40 31.69
CA ARG A 422 -5.92 -7.66 32.68
C ARG A 422 -5.08 -6.41 32.82
N GLY A 423 -5.65 -5.41 33.47
CA GLY A 423 -5.07 -4.08 33.57
C GLY A 423 -6.11 -3.09 34.05
N VAL A 424 -6.01 -1.84 33.60
CA VAL A 424 -6.81 -0.73 34.12
C VAL A 424 -7.45 0.04 32.96
N GLN A 425 -8.65 0.55 33.18
CA GLN A 425 -9.36 1.39 32.21
C GLN A 425 -9.69 2.71 32.88
N LEU A 426 -9.36 3.82 32.20
CA LEU A 426 -9.58 5.18 32.65
C LEU A 426 -10.51 5.87 31.66
N GLY A 427 -11.74 6.12 32.07
CA GLY A 427 -12.78 6.66 31.21
C GLY A 427 -14.07 6.93 31.95
N LEU A 428 -15.00 7.63 31.30
CA LEU A 428 -16.34 7.86 31.83
C LEU A 428 -17.12 6.53 31.91
N ILE A 429 -16.94 5.69 30.88
CA ILE A 429 -17.58 4.37 30.77
C ILE A 429 -16.51 3.33 30.45
N ASN A 430 -16.36 2.34 31.33
CA ASN A 430 -15.37 1.28 31.18
C ASN A 430 -16.04 -0.09 31.25
N LEU A 431 -16.06 -0.80 30.13
CA LEU A 431 -16.79 -2.04 29.99
C LEU A 431 -15.83 -3.19 29.70
N SER A 432 -15.96 -4.27 30.47
CA SER A 432 -15.33 -5.54 30.13
C SER A 432 -16.18 -6.75 30.49
N ARG A 433 -16.23 -7.72 29.57
CA ARG A 433 -16.99 -8.98 29.79
C ARG A 433 -16.28 -9.93 30.75
N GLN A 434 -14.95 -9.89 30.81
CA GLN A 434 -14.15 -10.75 31.68
C GLN A 434 -13.06 -9.92 32.37
N GLY A 435 -13.02 -9.98 33.71
CA GLY A 435 -12.12 -9.16 34.52
C GLY A 435 -12.66 -7.76 34.83
N GLY A 436 -13.81 -7.38 34.27
CA GLY A 436 -14.49 -6.11 34.53
C GLY A 436 -15.23 -6.07 35.88
N TYR A 437 -15.61 -4.86 36.27
CA TYR A 437 -16.46 -4.55 37.40
C TYR A 437 -17.53 -3.56 36.93
N VAL A 438 -18.72 -4.08 36.63
CA VAL A 438 -19.89 -3.30 36.20
C VAL A 438 -21.00 -3.50 37.20
N VAL A 439 -21.42 -2.43 37.86
CA VAL A 439 -22.39 -2.47 38.96
C VAL A 439 -23.41 -1.36 38.83
N LEU A 440 -24.69 -1.72 38.98
CA LEU A 440 -25.74 -0.77 39.33
C LEU A 440 -25.93 -0.81 40.85
N GLU A 441 -25.81 0.34 41.49
CA GLU A 441 -25.95 0.52 42.92
C GLU A 441 -27.17 1.38 43.22
N PHE A 442 -27.99 0.93 44.17
CA PHE A 442 -29.03 1.71 44.79
C PHE A 442 -28.68 1.88 46.26
N SER A 443 -28.59 3.11 46.74
CA SER A 443 -28.08 3.38 48.09
C SER A 443 -28.83 4.48 48.83
N ALA A 444 -28.77 4.40 50.15
CA ALA A 444 -29.18 5.44 51.08
C ALA A 444 -27.95 5.91 51.87
N ASN A 445 -27.94 7.18 52.23
CA ASN A 445 -26.94 7.77 53.10
C ASN A 445 -27.59 8.84 53.99
N ASP A 446 -26.76 9.52 54.76
CA ASP A 446 -27.14 10.57 55.70
C ASP A 446 -27.63 11.88 55.05
N VAL A 447 -27.46 12.06 53.73
CA VAL A 447 -27.93 13.25 52.97
C VAL A 447 -29.10 12.92 52.04
N PHE A 448 -29.00 11.83 51.27
CA PHE A 448 -30.02 11.36 50.33
C PHE A 448 -30.52 9.97 50.71
N VAL A 449 -31.83 9.84 50.85
CA VAL A 449 -32.51 8.55 51.08
C VAL A 449 -32.50 7.68 49.81
N THR A 450 -32.53 8.31 48.62
CA THR A 450 -32.51 7.59 47.35
C THR A 450 -31.33 8.01 46.48
N ASN A 451 -30.41 7.09 46.23
CA ASN A 451 -29.29 7.28 45.32
C ASN A 451 -29.25 6.12 44.31
N ALA A 452 -28.84 6.44 43.10
CA ALA A 452 -28.45 5.48 42.08
C ALA A 452 -27.00 5.75 41.66
N ALA A 453 -26.22 4.71 41.41
CA ALA A 453 -24.90 4.84 40.82
C ALA A 453 -24.61 3.73 39.82
N PHE A 454 -23.97 4.12 38.71
CA PHE A 454 -23.39 3.21 37.73
C PHE A 454 -21.88 3.19 37.94
N LYS A 455 -21.34 2.03 38.31
CA LYS A 455 -19.90 1.80 38.51
C LYS A 455 -19.37 0.96 37.36
N SER A 456 -18.31 1.41 36.69
CA SER A 456 -17.76 0.74 35.52
C SER A 456 -16.23 0.79 35.46
N GLY A 457 -15.58 -0.36 35.24
CA GLY A 457 -14.13 -0.47 35.14
C GLY A 457 -13.62 -1.85 35.54
N VAL A 458 -12.61 -1.88 36.39
CA VAL A 458 -12.05 -3.10 36.98
C VAL A 458 -12.06 -2.98 38.50
N PRO A 459 -11.99 -4.09 39.27
CA PRO A 459 -11.99 -3.99 40.74
C PRO A 459 -10.85 -3.11 41.29
N ALA A 460 -9.69 -3.06 40.63
CA ALA A 460 -8.58 -2.22 41.05
C ALA A 460 -8.85 -0.71 40.87
N LEU A 461 -9.71 -0.34 39.91
CA LEU A 461 -10.10 1.04 39.63
C LEU A 461 -11.35 1.06 38.73
N TYR A 462 -12.41 1.71 39.20
CA TYR A 462 -13.64 1.93 38.45
C TYR A 462 -14.11 3.38 38.57
N THR A 463 -14.80 3.84 37.53
CA THR A 463 -15.48 5.13 37.50
C THR A 463 -16.89 4.96 38.05
N ILE A 464 -17.33 5.94 38.82
CA ILE A 464 -18.66 6.01 39.43
C ILE A 464 -19.38 7.19 38.78
N LEU A 465 -20.59 6.97 38.25
CA LEU A 465 -21.54 8.01 37.89
C LEU A 465 -22.73 7.88 38.84
N THR A 466 -23.08 8.95 39.55
CA THR A 466 -24.10 8.89 40.60
C THR A 466 -25.11 10.01 40.46
N ALA A 467 -26.36 9.71 40.83
CA ALA A 467 -27.42 10.68 41.03
C ALA A 467 -28.16 10.36 42.33
N GLY A 468 -28.50 11.38 43.10
CA GLY A 468 -29.25 11.28 44.34
C GLY A 468 -30.46 12.22 44.30
N PHE A 469 -31.56 11.83 44.93
CA PHE A 469 -32.70 12.73 45.15
C PHE A 469 -33.39 12.43 46.47
N ASP A 470 -33.96 13.47 47.05
CA ASP A 470 -34.76 13.41 48.27
C ASP A 470 -36.25 13.65 47.93
N PRO A 471 -37.09 12.59 47.97
CA PRO A 471 -38.50 12.69 47.59
C PRO A 471 -39.35 13.50 48.58
N ASP A 472 -38.96 13.57 49.85
CA ASP A 472 -39.78 14.14 50.93
C ASP A 472 -39.41 15.60 51.25
N SER A 473 -38.84 16.31 50.28
CA SER A 473 -38.33 17.66 50.45
C SER A 473 -39.43 18.66 50.89
N PRO A 474 -39.36 19.27 52.10
CA PRO A 474 -40.28 20.33 52.51
C PRO A 474 -40.32 21.49 51.50
N ASN A 475 -41.54 21.99 51.24
CA ASN A 475 -41.88 23.08 50.32
C ASN A 475 -41.86 22.77 48.80
N ASN A 476 -41.95 21.51 48.37
CA ASN A 476 -42.04 21.12 46.95
C ASN A 476 -40.79 21.49 46.10
N ASN A 477 -39.72 21.96 46.74
CA ASN A 477 -38.42 22.19 46.11
C ASN A 477 -37.66 20.87 46.03
N ARG A 478 -37.71 20.18 44.88
CA ARG A 478 -37.04 18.89 44.66
C ARG A 478 -35.54 19.03 44.96
N PHE A 479 -35.01 18.36 45.98
CA PHE A 479 -33.59 18.35 46.30
C PHE A 479 -32.91 17.16 45.61
N TRP A 480 -31.88 17.42 44.82
CA TRP A 480 -31.22 16.39 44.00
C TRP A 480 -29.75 16.70 43.76
N ALA A 481 -28.98 15.69 43.39
CA ALA A 481 -27.57 15.81 43.05
C ALA A 481 -27.19 14.88 41.91
N TYR A 482 -26.13 15.26 41.20
CA TYR A 482 -25.43 14.39 40.26
C TYR A 482 -23.93 14.50 40.49
N GLY A 483 -23.19 13.47 40.13
CA GLY A 483 -21.78 13.42 40.44
C GLY A 483 -21.02 12.32 39.74
N ALA A 484 -19.70 12.39 39.89
CA ALA A 484 -18.77 11.40 39.39
C ALA A 484 -17.70 11.09 40.43
N GLY A 485 -17.08 9.92 40.32
CA GLY A 485 -16.09 9.48 41.27
C GLY A 485 -15.20 8.37 40.75
N LEU A 486 -14.23 8.01 41.58
CA LEU A 486 -13.34 6.88 41.37
C LEU A 486 -13.46 5.96 42.57
N GLY A 487 -13.40 4.65 42.35
CA GLY A 487 -13.36 3.69 43.43
C GLY A 487 -12.46 2.51 43.14
N ALA A 488 -12.11 1.81 44.21
CA ALA A 488 -11.34 0.59 44.19
C ALA A 488 -11.96 -0.42 45.15
N ARG A 489 -11.85 -1.70 44.80
CA ARG A 489 -12.42 -2.82 45.54
C ARG A 489 -11.39 -3.92 45.73
N ALA A 490 -11.03 -4.15 46.99
CA ALA A 490 -10.23 -5.29 47.39
C ALA A 490 -11.14 -6.50 47.69
N ARG A 491 -10.77 -7.66 47.19
CA ARG A 491 -11.44 -8.92 47.55
C ARG A 491 -10.85 -9.45 48.86
N LEU A 492 -11.70 -9.62 49.87
CA LEU A 492 -11.29 -10.21 51.16
C LEU A 492 -11.49 -11.73 51.15
N ALA A 493 -12.68 -12.19 50.77
CA ALA A 493 -13.03 -13.60 50.65
C ALA A 493 -13.91 -13.86 49.42
N ARG A 494 -14.38 -15.10 49.23
CA ARG A 494 -15.36 -15.42 48.18
C ARG A 494 -16.68 -14.66 48.38
N TRP A 495 -17.09 -14.49 49.63
CA TRP A 495 -18.36 -13.90 50.03
C TRP A 495 -18.24 -12.43 50.47
N SER A 496 -17.04 -11.85 50.53
CA SER A 496 -16.85 -10.46 50.97
C SER A 496 -15.78 -9.67 50.22
N GLY A 497 -15.91 -8.35 50.24
CA GLY A 497 -14.94 -7.40 49.71
C GLY A 497 -14.95 -6.10 50.49
N LEU A 498 -13.97 -5.24 50.25
CA LEU A 498 -13.88 -3.91 50.82
C LEU A 498 -13.77 -2.91 49.66
N SER A 499 -14.73 -2.00 49.56
CA SER A 499 -14.73 -0.93 48.55
C SER A 499 -14.36 0.41 49.18
N PHE A 500 -13.52 1.15 48.49
CA PHE A 500 -13.18 2.54 48.78
C PHE A 500 -13.67 3.39 47.60
N ASP A 501 -14.61 4.30 47.83
CA ASP A 501 -15.19 5.17 46.82
C ASP A 501 -14.89 6.63 47.17
N LEU A 502 -14.36 7.39 46.22
CA LEU A 502 -14.22 8.84 46.30
C LEU A 502 -15.16 9.47 45.27
N ILE A 503 -16.13 10.23 45.74
CA ILE A 503 -17.25 10.73 44.93
C ILE A 503 -17.35 12.24 45.11
N HIS A 504 -17.44 12.95 44.00
CA HIS A 504 -17.78 14.37 43.96
C HIS A 504 -19.22 14.53 43.46
N ARG A 505 -20.03 15.36 44.12
CA ARG A 505 -21.43 15.62 43.78
C ARG A 505 -21.72 17.11 43.80
N HIS A 506 -22.49 17.54 42.82
CA HIS A 506 -23.06 18.88 42.75
C HIS A 506 -24.52 18.84 43.22
N LEU A 507 -24.86 19.65 44.22
CA LEU A 507 -26.16 19.68 44.85
C LEU A 507 -27.07 20.74 44.21
N ASN A 508 -28.36 20.45 44.11
CA ASN A 508 -29.36 21.33 43.51
C ASN A 508 -30.65 21.31 44.34
N GLU A 509 -31.24 22.48 44.57
CA GLU A 509 -32.56 22.63 45.15
C GLU A 509 -33.51 23.27 44.11
N GLY A 510 -34.55 22.55 43.69
CA GLY A 510 -35.45 22.99 42.63
C GLY A 510 -34.82 22.86 41.25
N ASP A 511 -34.79 23.97 40.51
CA ASP A 511 -34.15 24.03 39.19
C ASP A 511 -32.62 23.89 39.30
N HIS A 512 -31.98 23.54 38.18
CA HIS A 512 -30.52 23.41 38.14
C HIS A 512 -29.85 24.74 38.52
N THR A 513 -28.88 24.66 39.44
CA THR A 513 -28.11 25.81 39.88
C THR A 513 -26.70 25.79 39.29
N ASN A 514 -26.18 26.97 38.96
CA ASN A 514 -24.77 27.14 38.58
C ASN A 514 -23.91 27.58 39.78
N HIS A 515 -24.49 27.61 40.98
CA HIS A 515 -23.79 28.06 42.19
C HIS A 515 -22.93 26.94 42.75
N ILE A 516 -21.80 27.32 43.35
CA ILE A 516 -20.90 26.34 43.97
C ILE A 516 -21.63 25.73 45.18
N GLN A 517 -21.93 24.43 45.08
CA GLN A 517 -22.63 23.62 46.09
C GLN A 517 -22.09 22.19 46.00
N GLU A 518 -20.81 22.05 46.32
CA GLU A 518 -20.07 20.82 46.06
C GLU A 518 -19.95 19.96 47.31
N TRP A 519 -20.13 18.66 47.12
CA TRP A 519 -20.00 17.64 48.15
C TRP A 519 -19.04 16.54 47.71
N ASP A 520 -17.91 16.45 48.40
CA ASP A 520 -16.96 15.36 48.27
C ASP A 520 -17.19 14.32 49.38
N GLN A 521 -17.26 13.05 48.99
CA GLN A 521 -17.50 11.92 49.87
C GLN A 521 -16.43 10.86 49.66
N ALA A 522 -15.71 10.51 50.72
CA ALA A 522 -14.85 9.33 50.79
C ALA A 522 -15.57 8.24 51.60
N ALA A 523 -15.93 7.13 50.95
CA ALA A 523 -16.67 6.03 51.55
C ALA A 523 -15.80 4.77 51.65
N LEU A 524 -15.83 4.12 52.82
CA LEU A 524 -15.24 2.80 53.03
C LEU A 524 -16.36 1.82 53.36
N ALA A 525 -16.68 0.90 52.46
CA ALA A 525 -17.82 -0.01 52.60
C ALA A 525 -17.42 -1.48 52.53
N LEU A 526 -17.94 -2.28 53.47
CA LEU A 526 -17.85 -3.73 53.45
C LEU A 526 -18.90 -4.29 52.48
N ASP A 527 -18.46 -5.01 51.44
CA ASP A 527 -19.32 -5.75 50.53
C ASP A 527 -19.60 -7.16 51.06
N LEU A 528 -20.87 -7.55 51.15
CA LEU A 528 -21.33 -8.92 51.35
C LEU A 528 -21.96 -9.43 50.06
N ASN A 529 -21.38 -10.48 49.46
CA ASN A 529 -21.79 -11.01 48.17
C ASN A 529 -22.77 -12.18 48.34
N PHE A 530 -23.93 -12.07 47.70
CA PHE A 530 -24.96 -13.11 47.65
C PHE A 530 -25.04 -13.66 46.22
N GLY A 531 -24.36 -14.79 45.99
CA GLY A 531 -24.20 -15.36 44.66
C GLY A 531 -23.31 -14.52 43.74
N LYS A 532 -23.59 -14.53 42.44
CA LYS A 532 -22.75 -13.85 41.42
C LYS A 532 -23.18 -12.41 41.12
N HIS A 533 -24.46 -12.11 41.28
CA HIS A 533 -25.07 -10.87 40.78
C HIS A 533 -25.47 -9.89 41.87
N PHE A 534 -25.64 -10.32 43.12
CA PHE A 534 -26.15 -9.45 44.18
C PHE A 534 -25.13 -9.25 45.29
N SER A 535 -25.07 -8.03 45.83
CA SER A 535 -24.32 -7.74 47.04
C SER A 535 -24.96 -6.61 47.82
N ILE A 536 -24.81 -6.65 49.15
CA ILE A 536 -25.14 -5.54 50.04
C ILE A 536 -23.82 -4.93 50.47
N ALA A 537 -23.73 -3.60 50.49
CA ALA A 537 -22.55 -2.88 50.94
C ALA A 537 -22.94 -1.82 51.97
N GLY A 538 -22.06 -1.55 52.93
CA GLY A 538 -22.26 -0.43 53.83
C GLY A 538 -21.04 -0.14 54.69
N GLY A 539 -20.97 1.08 55.22
CA GLY A 539 -19.86 1.52 56.06
C GLY A 539 -19.82 3.03 56.28
N PRO A 540 -18.79 3.51 57.00
CA PRO A 540 -18.62 4.91 57.30
C PRO A 540 -18.22 5.73 56.07
N THR A 541 -18.61 7.00 56.08
CA THR A 541 -18.19 8.00 55.08
C THR A 541 -17.55 9.21 55.77
N ALA A 542 -16.53 9.78 55.14
CA ALA A 542 -16.01 11.10 55.46
C ALA A 542 -16.51 12.06 54.38
N ASN A 543 -17.12 13.16 54.78
CA ASN A 543 -17.76 14.09 53.87
C ASN A 543 -17.15 15.48 54.03
N LEU A 544 -17.03 16.20 52.91
CA LEU A 544 -16.62 17.58 52.84
C LEU A 544 -17.61 18.32 51.93
N PHE A 545 -18.21 19.38 52.43
CA PHE A 545 -19.11 20.22 51.65
C PHE A 545 -18.61 21.65 51.60
N TYR A 546 -18.71 22.26 50.42
CA TYR A 546 -18.34 23.65 50.19
C TYR A 546 -19.38 24.38 49.35
N ALA A 547 -19.81 25.58 49.80
CA ALA A 547 -20.79 26.38 49.08
C ALA A 547 -20.66 27.91 49.29
N ASP A 548 -21.28 28.69 48.41
CA ASP A 548 -21.34 30.17 48.52
C ASP A 548 -22.36 30.63 49.59
N PRO A 549 -21.93 31.36 50.65
CA PRO A 549 -22.73 31.68 51.83
C PRO A 549 -23.88 32.68 51.60
N ASN A 550 -23.88 33.46 50.52
CA ASN A 550 -24.77 34.63 50.39
C ASN A 550 -26.03 34.40 49.53
N ARG A 551 -26.46 33.15 49.28
CA ARG A 551 -27.54 32.84 48.32
C ARG A 551 -28.66 31.98 48.90
N PHE A 552 -29.90 32.28 48.46
CA PHE A 552 -31.18 31.80 49.03
C PHE A 552 -31.32 30.28 49.11
N GLY A 553 -30.83 29.51 48.12
CA GLY A 553 -30.85 28.03 48.16
C GLY A 553 -29.76 27.41 49.04
N THR A 554 -28.66 28.11 49.30
CA THR A 554 -27.57 27.58 50.13
C THR A 554 -27.97 27.47 51.60
N ALA A 555 -28.85 28.35 52.09
CA ALA A 555 -29.28 28.39 53.49
C ALA A 555 -30.17 27.20 53.90
N THR A 556 -31.09 26.78 53.03
CA THR A 556 -31.96 25.60 53.20
C THR A 556 -31.18 24.29 53.04
N LEU A 557 -30.30 24.22 52.03
CA LEU A 557 -29.36 23.09 51.86
C LEU A 557 -28.45 22.92 53.06
N ARG A 558 -27.96 24.04 53.59
CA ARG A 558 -27.16 24.10 54.81
C ARG A 558 -27.89 23.47 55.98
N GLU A 559 -29.14 23.83 56.28
CA GLU A 559 -29.86 23.23 57.42
C GLU A 559 -29.98 21.69 57.33
N ARG A 560 -30.11 21.14 56.12
CA ARG A 560 -30.18 19.68 55.91
C ARG A 560 -28.83 18.96 56.07
N VAL A 561 -27.74 19.56 55.56
CA VAL A 561 -26.41 18.95 55.62
C VAL A 561 -25.74 19.19 56.98
N VAL A 562 -25.90 20.39 57.56
CA VAL A 562 -25.29 20.87 58.82
C VAL A 562 -25.92 20.32 60.08
N SER A 563 -27.22 20.01 60.07
CA SER A 563 -27.90 19.51 61.29
C SER A 563 -27.33 18.18 61.80
N ASN A 564 -26.46 17.53 61.03
CA ASN A 564 -25.75 16.29 61.39
C ASN A 564 -24.29 16.50 61.89
N ASP A 565 -23.81 17.75 62.09
CA ASP A 565 -22.40 18.04 62.38
C ASP A 565 -21.88 17.54 63.76
N ARG A 566 -20.63 17.04 63.75
CA ARG A 566 -19.83 16.75 64.97
C ARG A 566 -18.40 17.34 64.95
N LEU A 567 -17.94 17.91 63.82
CA LEU A 567 -16.55 18.32 63.64
C LEU A 567 -16.42 19.63 62.84
N SER A 568 -16.53 20.77 63.52
CA SER A 568 -16.07 22.11 63.07
C SER A 568 -16.78 22.75 61.87
N ASN A 569 -17.47 23.87 62.15
CA ASN A 569 -17.96 24.82 61.15
C ASN A 569 -17.08 26.09 61.15
N SER A 570 -16.54 26.49 60.00
CA SER A 570 -15.81 27.76 59.83
C SER A 570 -16.50 28.63 58.77
N GLN A 571 -16.80 29.88 59.12
CA GLN A 571 -17.24 30.90 58.17
C GLN A 571 -16.03 31.74 57.80
N ASN A 572 -15.53 31.61 56.57
CA ASN A 572 -14.50 32.49 56.04
C ASN A 572 -15.11 33.40 54.95
N ALA A 573 -14.46 34.53 54.68
CA ALA A 573 -15.01 35.62 53.86
C ALA A 573 -15.36 35.26 52.41
N ASP A 574 -14.93 34.10 51.89
CA ASP A 574 -15.06 33.69 50.48
C ASP A 574 -15.91 32.42 50.25
N GLY A 575 -16.44 31.77 51.31
CA GLY A 575 -17.15 30.49 51.17
C GLY A 575 -17.52 29.82 52.51
N TRP A 576 -18.48 28.89 52.49
CA TRP A 576 -18.84 28.02 53.63
C TRP A 576 -18.24 26.62 53.44
N LEU A 577 -17.62 26.07 54.48
CA LEU A 577 -16.99 24.74 54.50
C LEU A 577 -17.49 23.95 55.71
N SER A 578 -17.96 22.72 55.49
CA SER A 578 -18.29 21.75 56.55
C SER A 578 -17.70 20.39 56.26
N ALA A 579 -17.34 19.68 57.32
CA ALA A 579 -16.86 18.31 57.27
C ALA A 579 -17.54 17.48 58.36
N TRP A 580 -17.98 16.27 58.01
CA TRP A 580 -18.65 15.38 58.95
C TRP A 580 -18.40 13.90 58.64
N TRP A 581 -18.65 13.06 59.65
CA TRP A 581 -18.71 11.61 59.49
C TRP A 581 -20.14 11.20 59.20
N GLY A 582 -20.34 10.43 58.13
CA GLY A 582 -21.64 9.90 57.73
C GLY A 582 -21.63 8.39 57.60
N TRP A 583 -22.65 7.87 56.93
CA TRP A 583 -22.80 6.45 56.65
C TRP A 583 -23.40 6.23 55.27
N THR A 584 -23.12 5.07 54.67
CA THR A 584 -23.82 4.63 53.45
C THR A 584 -24.23 3.18 53.57
N ALA A 585 -25.40 2.85 53.03
CA ALA A 585 -25.91 1.50 52.87
C ALA A 585 -26.44 1.33 51.45
N ALA A 586 -26.07 0.23 50.79
CA ALA A 586 -26.27 0.06 49.36
C ALA A 586 -26.62 -1.39 48.99
N VAL A 587 -27.50 -1.53 48.00
CA VAL A 587 -27.73 -2.78 47.27
C VAL A 587 -27.07 -2.64 45.90
N ARG A 588 -26.29 -3.65 45.51
CA ARG A 588 -25.46 -3.65 44.30
C ARG A 588 -25.84 -4.85 43.42
N ILE A 589 -26.12 -4.58 42.15
CA ILE A 589 -26.39 -5.56 41.09
C ILE A 589 -25.19 -5.57 40.13
N ARG A 590 -24.55 -6.73 39.96
CA ARG A 590 -23.33 -6.92 39.17
C ARG A 590 -23.62 -7.64 37.85
N PHE A 591 -23.01 -7.15 36.78
CA PHE A 591 -23.17 -7.64 35.41
C PHE A 591 -21.93 -8.33 34.88
#